data_AF-A0A1Q3W5R3-F1
#
_entry.id   AF-A0A1Q3W5R3-F1
#
_cell.length_a   1.000
_cell.length_b   1.000
_cell.length_c   1.000
_cell.angle_alpha   90.00
_cell.angle_beta   90.00
_cell.angle_gamma   90.00
#
_symmetry.space_group_name_H-M   'P 1'
#
loop_
_entity.id
_entity.type
_entity.pdbx_description
1 polymer ?
#
loop_
_entity_poly.entity_id
_entity_poly.type
_entity_poly.pdbx_seq_one_letter_code
_entity_poly.pdbx_strand_id
1 'polypeptide(L)' 'MNSEMVWQTVRYALLAIGGYFTNRGLLTGDELTAIIGALGTLFTAAWGIYVKYGTRATTAQVAARSDVPTVSSATGIVSR' A
#
# COMPACT_ATOMS: atom_id res chain seq x y z
N MET A 1 -3.61 -3.89 -14.33
CA MET A 1 -3.84 -4.64 -13.07
C MET A 1 -4.65 -3.77 -12.14
N ASN A 2 -5.82 -4.24 -11.68
CA ASN A 2 -6.62 -3.55 -10.65
C ASN A 2 -5.89 -3.67 -9.29
N SER A 3 -6.01 -2.67 -8.41
CA SER A 3 -5.40 -2.68 -7.07
C SER A 3 -5.75 -3.95 -6.28
N GLU A 4 -6.99 -4.43 -6.43
CA GLU A 4 -7.46 -5.68 -5.84
C GLU A 4 -6.62 -6.88 -6.31
N MET A 5 -6.31 -6.93 -7.61
CA MET A 5 -5.52 -8.00 -8.21
C MET A 5 -4.05 -7.96 -7.75
N VAL A 6 -3.52 -6.76 -7.52
CA VAL A 6 -2.16 -6.58 -6.96
C VAL A 6 -2.12 -7.09 -5.53
N TRP A 7 -3.11 -6.73 -4.71
CA TRP A 7 -3.17 -7.16 -3.32
C TRP A 7 -3.33 -8.67 -3.18
N GLN A 8 -4.19 -9.28 -3.99
CA GLN A 8 -4.32 -10.73 -4.02
C GLN A 8 -3.01 -11.42 -4.41
N THR A 9 -2.31 -10.92 -5.43
CA THR A 9 -0.99 -11.46 -5.83
C THR A 9 0.02 -11.42 -4.67
N VAL A 10 0.12 -10.29 -3.98
CA VAL A 10 1.05 -10.12 -2.85
C VAL A 10 0.67 -11.04 -1.69
N ARG A 11 -0.62 -11.15 -1.37
CA ARG A 11 -1.11 -12.03 -0.32
C ARG A 11 -0.81 -13.50 -0.62
N TYR A 12 -1.07 -13.96 -1.84
CA TYR A 12 -0.76 -15.33 -2.23
C TYR A 12 0.74 -15.61 -2.24
N ALA A 13 1.57 -14.65 -2.65
CA ALA A 13 3.02 -14.78 -2.56
C ALA A 13 3.49 -14.92 -1.10
N LEU A 14 2.99 -14.08 -0.19
CA LEU A 14 3.30 -14.16 1.25
C LEU A 14 2.85 -15.47 1.87
N LEU A 15 1.66 -15.97 1.51
CA LEU A 15 1.15 -17.26 1.99
C LEU A 15 1.97 -18.43 1.46
N ALA A 16 2.35 -18.42 0.18
CA ALA A 16 3.16 -19.46 -0.43
C ALA A 16 4.57 -19.51 0.19
N ILE A 17 5.19 -18.35 0.36
CA ILE A 17 6.52 -18.22 0.99
C ILE A 17 6.44 -18.62 2.46
N GLY A 18 5.47 -18.08 3.21
CA GLY A 18 5.30 -18.38 4.63
C GLY A 18 5.05 -19.87 4.88
N GLY A 19 4.13 -20.47 4.13
CA GLY A 19 3.84 -21.90 4.21
C GLY A 19 5.06 -22.78 3.88
N TYR A 20 5.90 -22.38 2.93
CA TYR A 20 7.13 -23.11 2.60
C TYR A 20 8.15 -23.11 3.75
N PHE A 21 8.36 -21.97 4.42
CA PHE A 21 9.32 -21.87 5.52
C PHE A 21 8.84 -22.58 6.80
N THR A 22 7.54 -22.53 7.11
CA THR A 22 6.97 -23.24 8.27
C THR A 22 7.02 -24.75 8.09
N ASN A 23 6.73 -25.26 6.90
CA ASN A 23 6.79 -26.70 6.61
C ASN A 23 8.21 -27.29 6.70
N ARG A 24 9.25 -26.44 6.61
CA ARG A 24 10.66 -26.85 6.78
C ARG A 24 11.14 -26.80 8.24
N GLY A 25 10.29 -26.40 9.19
CA GLY A 25 10.67 -26.25 10.60
C GLY A 25 11.70 -25.13 10.85
N LEU A 26 11.92 -24.26 9.86
CA LEU A 26 12.88 -23.16 9.95
C LEU A 26 12.33 -21.96 10.74
N LEU A 27 11.01 -21.87 10.88
CA LEU A 27 10.31 -20.80 11.59
C LEU A 27 9.15 -21.37 12.39
N THR A 28 9.03 -20.93 13.64
CA THR A 28 7.83 -21.15 14.45
C THR A 28 6.66 -20.29 13.95
N GLY A 29 5.42 -20.66 14.30
CA GLY A 29 4.23 -19.90 13.88
C GLY A 29 4.26 -18.43 14.34
N ASP A 30 4.84 -18.18 15.52
CA ASP A 30 4.99 -16.85 16.08
C ASP A 30 6.01 -16.00 15.30
N GLU A 31 7.17 -16.57 14.94
CA GLU A 31 8.16 -15.90 14.11
C GLU A 31 7.62 -15.58 12.72
N LEU A 32 6.88 -16.51 12.11
CA LEU A 32 6.25 -16.27 10.81
C LEU A 32 5.25 -15.11 10.89
N THR A 33 4.43 -15.07 11.94
CA THR A 33 3.44 -14.01 12.13
C THR A 33 4.13 -12.65 12.28
N ALA A 34 5.22 -12.58 13.05
CA ALA A 34 6.01 -11.36 13.20
C ALA A 34 6.64 -10.91 11.87
N ILE A 35 7.21 -11.83 11.09
CA ILE A 35 7.82 -11.55 9.78
C ILE A 35 6.77 -11.04 8.79
N ILE A 36 5.63 -11.71 8.68
CA ILE A 36 4.55 -11.30 7.78
C ILE A 36 4.00 -9.92 8.20
N GLY A 37 3.85 -9.65 9.50
CA GLY A 37 3.45 -8.33 10.00
C GLY A 37 4.44 -7.23 9.64
N ALA A 38 5.74 -7.49 9.82
CA ALA A 38 6.81 -6.56 9.44
C ALA A 38 6.83 -6.30 7.93
N LEU A 39 6.76 -7.35 7.11
CA LEU A 39 6.71 -7.25 5.65
C LEU A 39 5.46 -6.50 5.17
N GLY A 40 4.30 -6.77 5.77
CA GLY A 40 3.05 -6.06 5.45
C GLY A 40 3.13 -4.56 5.74
N THR A 41 3.79 -4.18 6.84
CA THR A 41 4.01 -2.77 7.20
C THR A 41 4.94 -2.08 6.19
N LEU A 42 6.08 -2.70 5.87
CA LEU A 42 7.03 -2.17 4.88
C LEU A 42 6.39 -2.07 3.48
N PHE A 43 5.63 -3.08 3.08
CA PHE A 43 4.92 -3.08 1.80
C PHE A 43 3.91 -1.93 1.73
N THR A 44 3.11 -1.73 2.77
CA THR A 44 2.11 -0.64 2.82
C THR A 44 2.78 0.73 2.70
N ALA A 45 3.89 0.93 3.42
CA ALA A 45 4.67 2.16 3.34
C ALA A 45 5.25 2.38 1.93
N ALA A 46 5.89 1.36 1.36
CA ALA A 46 6.45 1.43 0.02
C ALA A 46 5.36 1.69 -1.05
N TRP A 47 4.20 1.07 -0.91
CA TRP A 47 3.05 1.28 -1.80
C TRP A 47 2.50 2.70 -1.71
N GLY A 48 2.34 3.23 -0.50
CA GLY A 48 1.90 4.61 -0.31
C GLY A 48 2.85 5.63 -0.96
N ILE A 49 4.16 5.38 -0.86
CA ILE A 49 5.18 6.17 -1.56
C ILE A 49 5.05 5.97 -3.07
N TYR A 50 4.95 4.73 -3.55
CA TYR A 50 4.85 4.42 -4.98
C TYR A 50 3.64 5.07 -5.66
N VAL A 51 2.46 5.02 -5.03
CA VAL A 51 1.24 5.66 -5.55
C VAL A 51 1.37 7.18 -5.60
N LYS A 52 2.09 7.77 -4.63
CA LYS A 52 2.36 9.21 -4.61
C LYS A 52 3.56 9.61 -5.46
N TYR A 53 4.39 8.66 -5.87
CA TYR A 53 5.59 8.90 -6.66
C TYR A 53 5.18 9.40 -8.04
N GLY A 54 5.49 10.67 -8.32
CA GLY A 54 5.10 11.34 -9.57
C GLY A 54 3.78 12.12 -9.50
N THR A 55 3.00 11.99 -8.42
CA THR A 55 1.90 12.94 -8.17
C THR A 55 2.47 14.28 -7.74
N ARG A 56 2.38 15.30 -8.60
CA ARG A 56 2.72 16.68 -8.24
C ARG A 56 1.53 17.26 -7.50
N ALA A 57 1.62 17.34 -6.17
CA ALA A 57 0.67 18.13 -5.41
C ALA A 57 0.86 19.60 -5.79
N THR A 58 -0.20 20.23 -6.29
CA THR A 58 -0.26 21.68 -6.44
C THR A 58 0.08 22.33 -5.10
N THR A 59 0.93 23.36 -5.11
CA THR A 59 1.34 24.08 -3.89
C THR A 59 0.11 24.56 -3.14
N ALA A 60 0.15 24.56 -1.80
CA ALA A 60 -1.00 24.94 -0.97
C ALA A 60 -1.59 26.32 -1.35
N GLN A 61 -0.74 27.28 -1.75
CA GLN A 61 -1.18 28.59 -2.23
C GLN A 61 -1.97 28.55 -3.55
N VAL A 62 -1.64 27.62 -4.45
CA VAL A 62 -2.32 27.48 -5.74
C VAL A 62 -3.60 26.65 -5.58
N ALA A 63 -3.60 25.65 -4.70
CA ALA A 63 -4.80 24.87 -4.38
C ALA A 63 -5.88 25.69 -3.64
N ALA A 64 -5.51 26.81 -3.01
CA ALA A 64 -6.44 27.69 -2.31
C ALA A 64 -7.20 28.67 -3.23
N ARG A 65 -6.89 28.69 -4.53
CA ARG A 65 -7.61 29.57 -5.47
C ARG A 65 -8.96 28.94 -5.84
N SER A 66 -9.98 29.79 -5.95
CA SER A 66 -11.37 29.38 -6.24
C SER A 66 -11.57 28.83 -7.66
N ASP A 67 -10.58 28.96 -8.54
CA ASP A 67 -10.62 28.45 -9.91
C ASP A 67 -9.97 27.07 -10.05
N VAL A 68 -9.33 26.55 -8.99
CA VAL A 68 -8.60 25.29 -9.03
C VAL A 68 -9.46 24.16 -8.46
N PRO A 69 -9.86 23.17 -9.27
CA PRO A 69 -10.61 22.02 -8.78
C PRO A 69 -9.75 21.26 -7.77
N THR A 70 -10.29 21.07 -6.56
CA THR A 70 -9.64 20.28 -5.52
C THR A 70 -10.28 18.91 -5.44
N VAL A 71 -9.46 17.89 -5.20
CA VAL A 71 -9.93 16.50 -5.05
C VAL A 71 -9.80 16.11 -3.59
N SER A 72 -10.91 15.69 -2.98
CA SER A 72 -10.93 15.18 -1.61
C SER A 72 -10.07 13.93 -1.51
N SER A 73 -9.07 13.95 -0.63
CA SER A 73 -8.22 12.78 -0.36
C SER A 73 -8.96 11.65 0.36
N ALA A 74 -10.10 11.94 0.99
CA ALA A 74 -10.91 10.97 1.72
C ALA A 74 -12.01 10.33 0.86
N THR A 75 -12.57 11.08 -0.09
CA THR A 75 -13.76 10.66 -0.86
C THR A 75 -13.57 10.66 -2.37
N GLY A 76 -12.47 11.22 -2.89
CA GLY A 76 -12.22 11.32 -4.33
C GLY A 76 -13.14 12.30 -5.08
N ILE A 77 -14.03 12.98 -4.37
CA ILE A 77 -14.95 13.97 -4.96
C ILE A 77 -14.16 15.19 -5.40
N VAL A 78 -14.45 15.66 -6.62
CA VAL A 78 -13.87 16.89 -7.19
C VAL A 78 -14.81 18.06 -6.89
N SER A 79 -14.31 19.06 -6.17
CA SER A 79 -15.02 20.31 -5.90
C SER A 79 -14.39 21.43 -6.72
N ARG A 80 -15.23 22.18 -7.45
CA ARG A 80 -14.87 23.42 -8.14
C ARG A 80 -15.25 24.61 -7.28
#